data_AF-A0A559GNT4-F1
#
_entry.id   AF-A0A559GNT4-F1
#
_cell.length_a   1.000
_cell.length_b   1.000
_cell.length_c   1.000
_cell.angle_alpha   90.00
_cell.angle_beta   90.00
_cell.angle_gamma   90.00
#
_symmetry.space_group_name_H-M   'P 1'
#
loop_
_entity.id
_entity.type
_entity.pdbx_description
1 polymer ?
#
loop_
_entity_poly.entity_id
_entity_poly.type
_entity_poly.pdbx_seq_one_letter_code
_entity_poly.pdbx_strand_id
1 'polypeptide(L)'
;KEIAEEEADLRSEEASLKSLQDEMAVLADRLESIKSQGEQARIQEQGLYLAYQQTNQQVEELETLWKLQEEELNRLTEGDWQADKEKCQERLATIASEKQNLEAEIEEIKSNKNAIQERYQNLQEQISQARLLKSELQGQKRYEVTDIERLGKELDNLDIEQEEIQRLLQEKVDNLEKVDTDLLSQQEEEAKTQKTNLQQGLIRKQFELDDIEGQLDDIASHLDQARQQNEEWIRKQTRAEAKKEKVSERLRYLQVQLTDQYQISYTEALEKAHELEDLNLAEQEVKDLEKAIRSLGPVNLDAIEQYEEVHNRLDFLNSQRDDILSAKNLLLETITEMNDEVKERFKSTFEAIRESFKVTFRQMFGGGQADLILTEGDLLTAGVEISVQPPGKKIQS
;
A
#
# COMPACT_ATOMS: atom_id res chain seq x y z
N LYS A 1 32.32 97.60 -81.12
CA LYS A 1 32.84 96.29 -81.58
C LYS A 1 33.43 95.53 -80.40
N GLU A 2 34.26 96.16 -79.56
CA GLU A 2 34.79 95.55 -78.32
C GLU A 2 33.71 95.11 -77.31
N ILE A 3 32.65 95.90 -77.08
CA ILE A 3 31.55 95.53 -76.14
C ILE A 3 30.79 94.26 -76.59
N ALA A 4 30.71 93.98 -77.90
CA ALA A 4 30.01 92.81 -78.42
C ALA A 4 30.86 91.53 -78.36
N GLU A 5 32.19 91.65 -78.31
CA GLU A 5 33.11 90.53 -78.05
C GLU A 5 33.11 90.20 -76.55
N GLU A 6 33.14 91.20 -75.66
CA GLU A 6 33.02 90.97 -74.20
C GLU A 6 31.65 90.40 -73.81
N GLU A 7 30.52 90.81 -74.41
CA GLU A 7 29.21 90.19 -74.16
C GLU A 7 29.10 88.75 -74.69
N ALA A 8 29.83 88.41 -75.76
CA ALA A 8 29.88 87.05 -76.29
C ALA A 8 30.75 86.13 -75.41
N ASP A 9 31.88 86.64 -74.92
CA ASP A 9 32.77 85.92 -74.00
C ASP A 9 32.08 85.71 -72.65
N LEU A 10 31.38 86.73 -72.11
CA LEU A 10 30.60 86.61 -70.87
C LEU A 10 29.46 85.59 -70.99
N ARG A 11 28.77 85.53 -72.13
CA ARG A 11 27.76 84.49 -72.40
C ARG A 11 28.36 83.10 -72.54
N SER A 12 29.58 82.98 -73.08
CA SER A 12 30.30 81.71 -73.16
C SER A 12 30.75 81.23 -71.77
N GLU A 13 31.21 82.15 -70.92
CA GLU A 13 31.59 81.88 -69.54
C GLU A 13 30.35 81.53 -68.69
N GLU A 14 29.24 82.25 -68.82
CA GLU A 14 27.97 81.92 -68.15
C GLU A 14 27.42 80.55 -68.58
N ALA A 15 27.53 80.19 -69.86
CA ALA A 15 27.15 78.87 -70.35
C ALA A 15 28.07 77.77 -69.81
N SER A 16 29.38 78.03 -69.73
CA SER A 16 30.36 77.11 -69.14
C SER A 16 30.17 76.94 -67.63
N LEU A 17 29.77 78.00 -66.93
CA LEU A 17 29.51 78.01 -65.50
C LEU A 17 28.21 77.25 -65.18
N LYS A 18 27.20 77.38 -66.06
CA LYS A 18 25.96 76.61 -65.96
C LYS A 18 26.18 75.12 -66.25
N SER A 19 27.00 74.76 -67.25
CA SER A 19 27.36 73.35 -67.46
C SER A 19 28.17 72.78 -66.31
N LEU A 20 29.10 73.57 -65.72
CA LEU A 20 29.84 73.15 -64.53
C LEU A 20 28.92 72.96 -63.31
N GLN A 21 27.90 73.82 -63.15
CA GLN A 21 26.90 73.69 -62.09
C GLN A 21 26.03 72.46 -62.27
N ASP A 22 25.60 72.15 -63.49
CA ASP A 22 24.84 70.94 -63.80
C ASP A 22 25.71 69.69 -63.60
N GLU A 23 26.99 69.71 -64.00
CA GLU A 23 27.95 68.64 -63.71
C GLU A 23 28.20 68.47 -62.21
N MET A 24 28.31 69.57 -61.45
CA MET A 24 28.41 69.53 -60.00
C MET A 24 27.16 68.95 -59.34
N ALA A 25 25.97 69.27 -59.83
CA ALA A 25 24.71 68.70 -59.32
C ALA A 25 24.62 67.19 -59.58
N VAL A 26 24.96 66.76 -60.80
CA VAL A 26 25.01 65.32 -61.15
C VAL A 26 26.06 64.58 -60.33
N LEU A 27 27.23 65.19 -60.10
CA LEU A 27 28.27 64.62 -59.24
C LEU A 27 27.83 64.58 -57.77
N ALA A 28 27.11 65.59 -57.27
CA ALA A 28 26.58 65.62 -55.92
C ALA A 28 25.54 64.51 -55.70
N ASP A 29 24.58 64.34 -56.61
CA ASP A 29 23.59 63.26 -56.57
C ASP A 29 24.26 61.88 -56.64
N ARG A 30 25.29 61.74 -57.47
CA ARG A 30 26.05 60.49 -57.57
C ARG A 30 26.84 60.19 -56.29
N LEU A 31 27.38 61.21 -55.63
CA LEU A 31 28.08 61.08 -54.35
C LEU A 31 27.10 60.73 -53.22
N GLU A 32 25.90 61.30 -53.22
CA GLU A 32 24.84 60.97 -52.27
C GLU A 32 24.28 59.54 -52.48
N SER A 33 24.13 59.11 -53.74
CA SER A 33 23.79 57.73 -54.08
C SER A 33 24.85 56.72 -53.60
N ILE A 34 26.14 57.01 -53.81
CA ILE A 34 27.24 56.16 -53.34
C ILE A 34 27.30 56.13 -51.81
N LYS A 35 27.06 57.25 -51.12
CA LYS A 35 26.97 57.30 -49.66
C LYS A 35 25.82 56.44 -49.14
N SER A 36 24.64 56.52 -49.75
CA SER A 36 23.48 55.70 -49.39
C SER A 36 23.74 54.21 -49.59
N GLN A 37 24.35 53.83 -50.72
CA GLN A 37 24.76 52.44 -50.97
C GLN A 37 25.82 51.95 -49.98
N GLY A 38 26.78 52.81 -49.62
CA GLY A 38 27.79 52.51 -48.60
C GLY A 38 27.19 52.28 -47.21
N GLU A 39 26.22 53.12 -46.81
CA GLU A 39 25.54 52.97 -45.53
C GLU A 39 24.64 51.71 -45.51
N GLN A 40 23.95 51.42 -46.61
CA GLN A 40 23.19 50.16 -46.76
C GLN A 40 24.09 48.92 -46.68
N ALA A 41 25.24 48.93 -47.37
CA ALA A 41 26.21 47.83 -47.32
C ALA A 41 26.76 47.64 -45.89
N ARG A 42 27.04 48.73 -45.18
CA ARG A 42 27.50 48.70 -43.78
C ARG A 42 26.43 48.12 -42.84
N ILE A 43 25.16 48.48 -43.02
CA ILE A 43 24.05 47.92 -42.23
C ILE A 43 23.90 46.42 -42.52
N GLN A 44 24.02 46.00 -43.78
CA GLN A 44 24.00 44.58 -44.15
C GLN A 44 25.18 43.80 -43.55
N GLU A 45 26.39 44.37 -43.58
CA GLU A 45 27.57 43.78 -42.95
C GLU A 45 27.37 43.60 -41.43
N GLN A 46 26.87 44.63 -40.74
CA GLN A 46 26.55 44.54 -39.32
C GLN A 46 25.47 43.49 -39.03
N GLY A 47 24.44 43.39 -39.87
CA GLY A 47 23.39 42.37 -39.75
C GLY A 47 23.94 40.95 -39.92
N LEU A 48 24.80 40.73 -40.92
CA LEU A 48 25.45 39.43 -41.15
C LEU A 48 26.43 39.08 -40.03
N TYR A 49 27.16 40.06 -39.49
CA TYR A 49 28.06 39.85 -38.36
C TYR A 49 27.29 39.44 -37.10
N LEU A 50 26.15 40.07 -36.83
CA LEU A 50 25.30 39.71 -35.68
C LEU A 50 24.73 38.30 -35.83
N ALA A 51 24.26 37.94 -37.04
CA ALA A 51 23.77 36.60 -37.33
C ALA A 51 24.89 35.54 -37.20
N TYR A 52 26.11 35.86 -37.64
CA TYR A 52 27.29 35.01 -37.45
C TYR A 52 27.62 34.81 -35.96
N GLN A 53 27.56 35.85 -35.14
CA GLN A 53 27.75 35.72 -33.69
C GLN A 53 26.67 34.84 -33.02
N GLN A 54 25.40 35.01 -33.39
CA GLN A 54 24.30 34.21 -32.85
C GLN A 54 24.44 32.73 -33.23
N THR A 55 24.79 32.46 -34.49
CA THR A 55 25.01 31.08 -34.95
C THR A 55 26.23 30.44 -34.28
N ASN A 56 27.33 31.17 -34.05
CA ASN A 56 28.45 30.64 -33.28
C ASN A 56 28.07 30.32 -31.83
N GLN A 57 27.28 31.18 -31.16
CA GLN A 57 26.80 30.89 -29.80
C GLN A 57 25.94 29.63 -29.75
N GLN A 58 25.04 29.44 -30.72
CA GLN A 58 24.23 28.22 -30.81
C GLN A 58 25.08 26.97 -31.04
N VAL A 59 26.15 27.07 -31.83
CA VAL A 59 27.09 25.96 -32.04
C VAL A 59 27.83 25.63 -30.75
N GLU A 60 28.32 26.63 -30.02
CA GLU A 60 28.98 26.42 -28.71
C GLU A 60 28.03 25.75 -27.71
N GLU A 61 26.78 26.21 -27.61
CA GLU A 61 25.76 25.59 -26.75
C GLU A 61 25.52 24.12 -27.11
N LEU A 62 25.37 23.81 -28.41
CA LEU A 62 25.17 22.44 -28.88
C LEU A 62 26.40 21.55 -28.65
N GLU A 63 27.62 22.08 -28.80
CA GLU A 63 28.85 21.35 -28.48
C GLU A 63 28.95 21.04 -26.98
N THR A 64 28.53 21.95 -26.09
CA THR A 64 28.51 21.66 -24.65
C THR A 64 27.47 20.60 -24.28
N LEU A 65 26.28 20.66 -24.89
CA LEU A 65 25.24 19.64 -24.71
C LEU A 65 25.69 18.27 -25.21
N TRP A 66 26.35 18.22 -26.37
CA TRP A 66 26.87 16.98 -26.93
C TRP A 66 27.94 16.35 -26.03
N LYS A 67 28.89 17.15 -25.52
CA LYS A 67 29.91 16.65 -24.57
C LYS A 67 29.28 16.13 -23.28
N LEU A 68 28.27 16.81 -22.75
CA LEU A 68 27.55 16.37 -21.55
C LEU A 68 26.85 15.02 -21.78
N GLN A 69 26.18 14.87 -22.93
CA GLN A 69 25.54 13.61 -23.30
C GLN A 69 26.55 12.49 -23.55
N GLU A 70 27.70 12.79 -24.14
CA GLU A 70 28.78 11.82 -24.34
C GLU A 70 29.38 11.36 -22.99
N GLU A 71 29.54 12.28 -22.03
CA GLU A 71 29.95 11.93 -20.66
C GLU A 71 28.89 11.10 -19.92
N GLU A 72 27.60 11.42 -20.06
CA GLU A 72 26.51 10.62 -19.48
C GLU A 72 26.42 9.23 -20.11
N LEU A 73 26.57 9.12 -21.43
CA LEU A 73 26.58 7.84 -22.14
C LEU A 73 27.79 7.00 -21.71
N ASN A 74 28.98 7.60 -21.60
CA ASN A 74 30.18 6.92 -21.12
C ASN A 74 30.04 6.48 -19.65
N ARG A 75 29.40 7.28 -18.78
CA ARG A 75 29.06 6.82 -17.42
C ARG A 75 28.10 5.64 -17.41
N LEU A 76 27.16 5.57 -18.36
CA LEU A 76 26.23 4.44 -18.48
C LEU A 76 26.89 3.17 -19.05
N THR A 77 27.87 3.31 -19.95
CA THR A 77 28.57 2.17 -20.56
C THR A 77 29.76 1.67 -19.73
N GLU A 78 30.42 2.55 -18.98
CA GLU A 78 31.55 2.19 -18.08
C GLU A 78 31.13 1.95 -16.63
N GLY A 79 29.92 2.34 -16.22
CA GLY A 79 29.47 2.23 -14.83
C GLY A 79 29.13 0.80 -14.41
N ASP A 80 29.99 0.20 -13.59
CA ASP A 80 29.80 -0.67 -12.41
C ASP A 80 28.69 -1.75 -12.35
N TRP A 81 27.71 -1.82 -13.24
CA TRP A 81 26.58 -2.75 -13.13
C TRP A 81 26.99 -4.21 -13.26
N GLN A 82 27.98 -4.53 -14.09
CA GLN A 82 28.51 -5.89 -14.19
C GLN A 82 29.31 -6.27 -12.94
N ALA A 83 30.15 -5.36 -12.44
CA ALA A 83 30.92 -5.56 -11.22
C ALA A 83 30.01 -5.65 -9.98
N ASP A 84 28.97 -4.83 -9.89
CA ASP A 84 28.01 -4.86 -8.79
C ASP A 84 27.06 -6.05 -8.88
N LYS A 85 26.74 -6.52 -10.09
CA LYS A 85 26.04 -7.79 -10.30
C LYS A 85 26.92 -8.97 -9.84
N GLU A 86 28.20 -8.98 -10.17
CA GLU A 86 29.15 -10.01 -9.69
C GLU A 86 29.29 -9.96 -8.17
N LYS A 87 29.47 -8.78 -7.55
CA LYS A 87 29.50 -8.62 -6.09
C LYS A 87 28.21 -9.10 -5.43
N CYS A 88 27.05 -8.80 -6.03
CA CYS A 88 25.76 -9.28 -5.54
C CYS A 88 25.64 -10.80 -5.66
N GLN A 89 26.13 -11.39 -6.75
CA GLN A 89 26.17 -12.85 -6.94
C GLN A 89 27.11 -13.54 -5.97
N GLU A 90 28.29 -13.00 -5.70
CA GLU A 90 29.23 -13.50 -4.69
C GLU A 90 28.64 -13.39 -3.28
N ARG A 91 28.01 -12.27 -2.94
CA ARG A 91 27.28 -12.12 -1.66
C ARG A 91 26.15 -13.13 -1.54
N LEU A 92 25.37 -13.35 -2.59
CA LEU A 92 24.31 -14.36 -2.59
C LEU A 92 24.87 -15.77 -2.41
N ALA A 93 25.99 -16.11 -3.05
CA ALA A 93 26.65 -17.40 -2.87
C ALA A 93 27.18 -17.58 -1.43
N THR A 94 27.74 -16.51 -0.86
CA THR A 94 28.22 -16.51 0.54
C THR A 94 27.08 -16.72 1.52
N ILE A 95 25.99 -15.95 1.37
CA ILE A 95 24.79 -16.08 2.21
C ILE A 95 24.15 -17.47 2.05
N ALA A 96 24.14 -18.03 0.84
CA ALA A 96 23.63 -19.38 0.62
C ALA A 96 24.47 -20.44 1.35
N SER A 97 25.79 -20.32 1.34
CA SER A 97 26.69 -21.21 2.10
C SER A 97 26.52 -21.04 3.61
N GLU A 98 26.40 -19.81 4.11
CA GLU A 98 26.17 -19.54 5.54
C GLU A 98 24.82 -20.11 6.00
N LYS A 99 23.78 -19.97 5.18
CA LYS A 99 22.47 -20.57 5.43
C LYS A 99 22.56 -22.09 5.51
N GLN A 100 23.26 -22.74 4.59
CA GLN A 100 23.43 -24.19 4.60
C GLN A 100 24.18 -24.68 5.85
N ASN A 101 25.21 -23.95 6.28
CA ASN A 101 25.95 -24.26 7.50
C ASN A 101 25.06 -24.10 8.75
N LEU A 102 24.30 -23.00 8.83
CA LEU A 102 23.34 -22.78 9.93
C LEU A 102 22.24 -23.84 9.96
N GLU A 103 21.73 -24.27 8.80
CA GLU A 103 20.75 -25.37 8.73
C GLU A 103 21.34 -26.68 9.24
N ALA A 104 22.60 -26.99 8.90
CA ALA A 104 23.30 -28.16 9.42
C ALA A 104 23.53 -28.09 10.94
N GLU A 105 23.96 -26.95 11.46
CA GLU A 105 24.12 -26.71 12.91
C GLU A 105 22.79 -26.85 13.65
N ILE A 106 21.69 -26.32 13.08
CA ILE A 106 20.34 -26.45 13.66
C ILE A 106 19.91 -27.91 13.72
N GLU A 107 20.13 -28.70 12.66
CA GLU A 107 19.81 -30.12 12.66
C GLU A 107 20.67 -30.91 13.66
N GLU A 108 21.95 -30.58 13.80
CA GLU A 108 22.81 -31.17 14.83
C GLU A 108 22.32 -30.84 16.25
N ILE A 109 21.96 -29.58 16.52
CA ILE A 109 21.40 -29.14 17.81
C ILE A 109 20.07 -29.85 18.10
N LYS A 110 19.19 -30.00 17.10
CA LYS A 110 17.92 -30.74 17.26
C LYS A 110 18.17 -32.21 17.58
N SER A 111 19.09 -32.86 16.86
CA SER A 111 19.47 -34.25 17.12
C SER A 111 20.01 -34.42 18.55
N ASN A 112 20.92 -33.53 18.97
CA ASN A 112 21.47 -33.53 20.32
C ASN A 112 20.41 -33.27 21.39
N LYS A 113 19.48 -32.34 21.14
CA LYS A 113 18.34 -32.08 22.04
C LYS A 113 17.47 -33.33 22.21
N ASN A 114 17.14 -34.02 21.12
CA ASN A 114 16.34 -35.24 21.16
C ASN A 114 17.05 -36.35 21.94
N ALA A 115 18.36 -36.53 21.71
CA ALA A 115 19.17 -37.51 22.44
C ALA A 115 19.25 -37.18 23.95
N ILE A 116 19.37 -35.90 24.32
CA ILE A 116 19.34 -35.47 25.72
C ILE A 116 17.96 -35.71 26.34
N GLN A 117 16.88 -35.44 25.59
CA GLN A 117 15.52 -35.64 26.07
C GLN A 117 15.21 -37.12 26.30
N GLU A 118 15.68 -38.02 25.43
CA GLU A 118 15.57 -39.46 25.59
C GLU A 118 16.37 -39.94 26.82
N ARG A 119 17.61 -39.46 26.99
CA ARG A 119 18.41 -39.75 28.19
C ARG A 119 17.74 -39.25 29.47
N TYR A 120 17.14 -38.06 29.45
CA TYR A 120 16.42 -37.50 30.58
C TYR A 120 15.21 -38.34 30.95
N GLN A 121 14.41 -38.77 29.97
CA GLN A 121 13.26 -39.65 30.19
C GLN A 121 13.69 -41.00 30.79
N ASN A 122 14.74 -41.62 30.25
CA ASN A 122 15.29 -42.87 30.78
C ASN A 122 15.81 -42.70 32.22
N LEU A 123 16.54 -41.61 32.50
CA LEU A 123 17.00 -41.33 33.87
C LEU A 123 15.83 -41.08 34.84
N GLN A 124 14.77 -40.41 34.39
CA GLN A 124 13.57 -40.17 35.18
C GLN A 124 12.84 -41.48 35.50
N GLU A 125 12.80 -42.42 34.54
CA GLU A 125 12.27 -43.77 34.75
C GLU A 125 13.14 -44.59 35.72
N GLN A 126 14.46 -44.53 35.60
CA GLN A 126 15.36 -45.17 36.56
C GLN A 126 15.19 -44.61 37.98
N ILE A 127 15.00 -43.29 38.11
CA ILE A 127 14.74 -42.65 39.41
C ILE A 127 13.38 -43.09 39.98
N SER A 128 12.33 -43.20 39.15
CA SER A 128 11.03 -43.66 39.62
C SER A 128 11.07 -45.12 40.08
N GLN A 129 11.76 -45.99 39.33
CA GLN A 129 12.01 -47.38 39.70
C GLN A 129 12.81 -47.49 41.01
N ALA A 130 13.89 -46.72 41.15
CA ALA A 130 14.70 -46.70 42.37
C ALA A 130 13.92 -46.18 43.59
N ARG A 131 13.02 -45.20 43.41
CA ARG A 131 12.13 -44.71 44.48
C ARG A 131 11.12 -45.78 44.90
N LEU A 132 10.58 -46.53 43.94
CA LEU A 132 9.64 -47.62 44.22
C LEU A 132 10.33 -48.74 45.01
N LEU A 133 11.50 -49.19 44.55
CA LEU A 133 12.33 -50.18 45.27
C LEU A 133 12.71 -49.71 46.67
N LYS A 134 13.07 -48.43 46.84
CA LYS A 134 13.35 -47.86 48.17
C LYS A 134 12.11 -47.92 49.06
N SER A 135 10.94 -47.55 48.55
CA SER A 135 9.68 -47.59 49.31
C SER A 135 9.32 -49.02 49.72
N GLU A 136 9.52 -49.98 48.82
CA GLU A 136 9.29 -51.41 49.07
C GLU A 136 10.23 -51.94 50.16
N LEU A 137 11.53 -51.69 50.05
CA LEU A 137 12.52 -52.05 51.07
C LEU A 137 12.27 -51.36 52.41
N GLN A 138 11.79 -50.12 52.41
CA GLN A 138 11.39 -49.43 53.64
C GLN A 138 10.14 -50.06 54.28
N GLY A 139 9.19 -50.51 53.46
CA GLY A 139 8.03 -51.28 53.91
C GLY A 139 8.45 -52.62 54.54
N GLN A 140 9.29 -53.39 53.84
CA GLN A 140 9.85 -54.65 54.35
C GLN A 140 10.61 -54.44 55.66
N LYS A 141 11.50 -53.44 55.73
CA LYS A 141 12.23 -53.13 56.96
C LYS A 141 11.28 -52.80 58.12
N ARG A 142 10.21 -52.03 57.88
CA ARG A 142 9.23 -51.73 58.93
C ARG A 142 8.51 -52.99 59.39
N TYR A 143 8.11 -53.85 58.46
CA TYR A 143 7.50 -55.14 58.77
C TYR A 143 8.41 -56.03 59.63
N GLU A 144 9.66 -56.21 59.21
CA GLU A 144 10.65 -57.00 59.95
C GLU A 144 10.91 -56.42 61.35
N VAL A 145 11.01 -55.10 61.49
CA VAL A 145 11.17 -54.46 62.81
C VAL A 145 9.95 -54.72 63.70
N THR A 146 8.74 -54.56 63.18
CA THR A 146 7.52 -54.85 63.95
C THR A 146 7.39 -56.32 64.29
N ASP A 147 7.86 -57.23 63.43
CA ASP A 147 7.82 -58.67 63.68
C ASP A 147 8.88 -59.09 64.71
N ILE A 148 10.08 -58.49 64.68
CA ILE A 148 11.08 -58.66 65.73
C ILE A 148 10.57 -58.14 67.08
N GLU A 149 9.90 -56.98 67.12
CA GLU A 149 9.30 -56.45 68.35
C GLU A 149 8.18 -57.37 68.88
N ARG A 150 7.38 -57.95 67.99
CA ARG A 150 6.34 -58.93 68.35
C ARG A 150 6.97 -60.21 68.91
N LEU A 151 7.93 -60.78 68.21
CA LEU A 151 8.65 -61.99 68.64
C LEU A 151 9.44 -61.75 69.93
N GLY A 152 9.99 -60.56 70.14
CA GLY A 152 10.65 -60.15 71.37
C GLY A 152 9.68 -60.15 72.56
N LYS A 153 8.49 -59.58 72.39
CA LYS A 153 7.44 -59.64 73.41
C LYS A 153 6.92 -61.07 73.66
N GLU A 154 6.82 -61.88 72.61
CA GLU A 154 6.46 -63.31 72.75
C GLU A 154 7.54 -64.08 73.50
N LEU A 155 8.83 -63.81 73.25
CA LEU A 155 9.94 -64.39 74.00
C LEU A 155 9.95 -63.92 75.46
N ASP A 156 9.79 -62.62 75.72
CA ASP A 156 9.72 -62.09 77.09
C ASP A 156 8.56 -62.74 77.86
N ASN A 157 7.40 -62.90 77.22
CA ASN A 157 6.27 -63.60 77.83
C ASN A 157 6.56 -65.08 78.07
N LEU A 158 7.21 -65.78 77.14
CA LEU A 158 7.59 -67.18 77.31
C LEU A 158 8.67 -67.36 78.38
N ASP A 159 9.60 -66.41 78.52
CA ASP A 159 10.61 -66.40 79.59
C ASP A 159 9.94 -66.19 80.95
N ILE A 160 8.96 -65.27 81.04
CA ILE A 160 8.16 -65.08 82.25
C ILE A 160 7.36 -66.36 82.57
N GLU A 161 6.70 -66.96 81.58
CA GLU A 161 5.97 -68.22 81.75
C GLU A 161 6.91 -69.37 82.16
N GLN A 162 8.11 -69.43 81.60
CA GLN A 162 9.12 -70.44 81.93
C GLN A 162 9.65 -70.24 83.35
N GLU A 163 9.97 -69.01 83.75
CA GLU A 163 10.36 -68.66 85.13
C GLU A 163 9.23 -68.96 86.11
N GLU A 164 7.98 -68.68 85.74
CA GLU A 164 6.81 -68.98 86.55
C GLU A 164 6.56 -70.48 86.66
N ILE A 165 6.70 -71.24 85.58
CA ILE A 165 6.64 -72.70 85.58
C ILE A 165 7.80 -73.28 86.39
N GLN A 166 9.02 -72.76 86.27
CA GLN A 166 10.17 -73.21 87.08
C GLN A 166 9.97 -72.90 88.55
N ARG A 167 9.45 -71.71 88.89
CA ARG A 167 9.10 -71.34 90.26
C ARG A 167 7.99 -72.23 90.80
N LEU A 168 6.95 -72.49 90.03
CA LEU A 168 5.86 -73.41 90.39
C LEU A 168 6.36 -74.84 90.48
N LEU A 169 7.30 -75.29 89.65
CA LEU A 169 7.88 -76.62 89.73
C LEU A 169 8.76 -76.73 91.00
N GLN A 170 9.56 -75.71 91.31
CA GLN A 170 10.35 -75.62 92.53
C GLN A 170 9.42 -75.58 93.76
N GLU A 171 8.38 -74.74 93.75
CA GLU A 171 7.36 -74.70 94.80
C GLU A 171 6.59 -76.00 94.90
N LYS A 172 6.30 -76.72 93.81
CA LYS A 172 5.60 -78.02 93.86
C LYS A 172 6.53 -79.16 94.25
N VAL A 173 7.83 -79.07 93.97
CA VAL A 173 8.87 -79.99 94.45
C VAL A 173 9.15 -79.77 95.93
N ASP A 174 9.16 -78.51 96.41
CA ASP A 174 9.31 -78.16 97.83
C ASP A 174 7.99 -78.38 98.61
N ASN A 175 6.83 -78.13 97.99
CA ASN A 175 5.51 -78.42 98.58
C ASN A 175 5.05 -79.88 98.35
N LEU A 176 5.82 -80.72 97.67
CA LEU A 176 5.56 -82.17 97.58
C LEU A 176 5.72 -82.85 98.95
N GLU A 177 6.29 -82.17 99.95
CA GLU A 177 6.28 -82.61 101.34
C GLU A 177 5.09 -82.10 102.16
N LYS A 178 4.37 -81.04 101.74
CA LYS A 178 3.16 -80.53 102.42
C LYS A 178 2.28 -79.71 101.46
N VAL A 179 1.28 -80.33 100.84
CA VAL A 179 0.22 -79.57 100.16
C VAL A 179 -0.94 -79.37 101.13
N ASP A 180 -1.12 -78.14 101.56
CA ASP A 180 -2.33 -77.69 102.26
C ASP A 180 -3.35 -77.22 101.20
N THR A 181 -4.47 -77.91 101.11
CA THR A 181 -5.48 -77.73 100.05
C THR A 181 -6.16 -76.36 100.08
N ASP A 182 -6.08 -75.65 101.20
CA ASP A 182 -6.76 -74.36 101.39
C ASP A 182 -6.00 -73.17 100.76
N LEU A 183 -4.67 -73.21 100.72
CA LEU A 183 -3.84 -72.17 100.09
C LEU A 183 -4.02 -72.14 98.56
N LEU A 184 -4.16 -73.34 97.95
CA LEU A 184 -4.42 -73.48 96.52
C LEU A 184 -5.81 -72.97 96.13
N SER A 185 -6.81 -73.15 97.01
CA SER A 185 -8.14 -72.58 96.80
C SER A 185 -8.13 -71.05 96.80
N GLN A 186 -7.37 -70.41 97.70
CA GLN A 186 -7.23 -68.95 97.72
C GLN A 186 -6.51 -68.42 96.48
N GLN A 187 -5.41 -69.06 96.06
CA GLN A 187 -4.69 -68.68 94.85
C GLN A 187 -5.54 -68.86 93.58
N GLU A 188 -6.38 -69.91 93.53
CA GLU A 188 -7.34 -70.12 92.43
C GLU A 188 -8.38 -69.00 92.38
N GLU A 189 -8.89 -68.56 93.54
CA GLU A 189 -9.87 -67.47 93.64
C GLU A 189 -9.25 -66.13 93.23
N GLU A 190 -8.03 -65.84 93.67
CA GLU A 190 -7.27 -64.64 93.31
C GLU A 190 -6.97 -64.59 91.81
N ALA A 191 -6.51 -65.70 91.22
CA ALA A 191 -6.29 -65.82 89.78
C ALA A 191 -7.59 -65.67 88.97
N LYS A 192 -8.71 -66.18 89.47
CA LYS A 192 -10.03 -65.97 88.84
C LYS A 192 -10.42 -64.49 88.85
N THR A 193 -10.23 -63.78 89.96
CA THR A 193 -10.55 -62.35 90.04
C THR A 193 -9.65 -61.50 89.13
N GLN A 194 -8.35 -61.80 89.07
CA GLN A 194 -7.42 -61.14 88.14
C GLN A 194 -7.80 -61.41 86.68
N LYS A 195 -8.15 -62.66 86.34
CA LYS A 195 -8.65 -63.01 85.00
C LYS A 195 -9.90 -62.22 84.64
N THR A 196 -10.86 -62.10 85.56
CA THR A 196 -12.08 -61.31 85.29
C THR A 196 -11.79 -59.83 85.11
N ASN A 197 -10.85 -59.26 85.87
CA ASN A 197 -10.44 -57.86 85.74
C ASN A 197 -9.71 -57.60 84.41
N LEU A 198 -8.81 -58.51 84.01
CA LEU A 198 -8.13 -58.46 82.71
C LEU A 198 -9.13 -58.58 81.56
N GLN A 199 -10.10 -59.49 81.65
CA GLN A 199 -11.17 -59.62 80.65
C GLN A 199 -12.02 -58.36 80.54
N GLN A 200 -12.40 -57.75 81.67
CA GLN A 200 -13.12 -56.47 81.66
C GLN A 200 -12.27 -55.34 81.07
N GLY A 201 -10.97 -55.29 81.38
CA GLY A 201 -10.03 -54.33 80.80
C GLY A 201 -9.88 -54.49 79.29
N LEU A 202 -9.82 -55.73 78.81
CA LEU A 202 -9.70 -56.06 77.38
C LEU A 202 -10.97 -55.65 76.62
N ILE A 203 -12.14 -55.94 77.16
CA ILE A 203 -13.43 -55.50 76.60
C ILE A 203 -13.49 -53.96 76.53
N ARG A 204 -13.06 -53.26 77.58
CA ARG A 204 -13.04 -51.79 77.58
C ARG A 204 -12.11 -51.22 76.51
N LYS A 205 -10.92 -51.80 76.34
CA LYS A 205 -9.98 -51.40 75.28
C LYS A 205 -10.49 -51.72 73.89
N GLN A 206 -11.27 -52.79 73.74
CA GLN A 206 -11.92 -53.13 72.48
C GLN A 206 -12.96 -52.07 72.10
N PHE A 207 -13.82 -51.66 73.04
CA PHE A 207 -14.76 -50.56 72.82
C PHE A 207 -14.09 -49.21 72.53
N GLU A 208 -12.97 -48.90 73.19
CA GLU A 208 -12.19 -47.68 72.89
C GLU A 208 -11.59 -47.74 71.46
N LEU A 209 -11.21 -48.93 70.98
CA LEU A 209 -10.67 -49.12 69.63
C LEU A 209 -11.78 -48.97 68.58
N ASP A 210 -12.93 -49.60 68.80
CA ASP A 210 -14.11 -49.49 67.91
C ASP A 210 -14.60 -48.03 67.78
N ASP A 211 -14.57 -47.25 68.88
CA ASP A 211 -14.95 -45.83 68.86
C ASP A 211 -13.94 -44.98 68.05
N ILE A 212 -12.64 -45.24 68.19
CA ILE A 212 -11.60 -44.56 67.41
C ILE A 212 -11.68 -44.94 65.92
N GLU A 213 -11.97 -46.21 65.60
CA GLU A 213 -12.18 -46.65 64.22
C GLU A 213 -13.40 -45.95 63.59
N GLY A 214 -14.51 -45.86 64.32
CA GLY A 214 -15.69 -45.11 63.86
C GLY A 214 -15.38 -43.63 63.59
N GLN A 215 -14.65 -42.98 64.50
CA GLN A 215 -14.22 -41.59 64.31
C GLN A 215 -13.28 -41.43 63.09
N LEU A 216 -12.40 -42.40 62.84
CA LEU A 216 -11.52 -42.38 61.67
C LEU A 216 -12.31 -42.50 60.37
N ASP A 217 -13.32 -43.37 60.32
CA ASP A 217 -14.19 -43.53 59.15
C ASP A 217 -15.01 -42.25 58.86
N ASP A 218 -15.53 -41.60 59.91
CA ASP A 218 -16.23 -40.32 59.77
C ASP A 218 -15.30 -39.21 59.23
N ILE A 219 -14.07 -39.11 59.76
CA ILE A 219 -13.08 -38.15 59.28
C ILE A 219 -12.69 -38.46 57.83
N ALA A 220 -12.52 -39.73 57.47
CA ALA A 220 -12.19 -40.15 56.11
C ALA A 220 -13.31 -39.76 55.12
N SER A 221 -14.56 -39.97 55.51
CA SER A 221 -15.75 -39.56 54.74
C SER A 221 -15.81 -38.04 54.54
N HIS A 222 -15.60 -37.26 55.59
CA HIS A 222 -15.55 -35.80 55.49
C HIS A 222 -14.40 -35.30 54.62
N LEU A 223 -13.25 -35.96 54.69
CA LEU A 223 -12.08 -35.62 53.87
C LEU A 223 -12.34 -35.92 52.39
N ASP A 224 -13.04 -37.01 52.06
CA ASP A 224 -13.43 -37.31 50.68
C ASP A 224 -14.45 -36.30 50.14
N GLN A 225 -15.46 -35.94 50.95
CA GLN A 225 -16.41 -34.87 50.58
C GLN A 225 -15.71 -33.53 50.33
N ALA A 226 -14.76 -33.15 51.18
CA ALA A 226 -13.98 -31.92 51.00
C ALA A 226 -13.11 -31.98 49.73
N ARG A 227 -12.54 -33.15 49.37
CA ARG A 227 -11.80 -33.34 48.12
C ARG A 227 -12.70 -33.19 46.90
N GLN A 228 -13.87 -33.81 46.91
CA GLN A 228 -14.84 -33.70 45.81
C GLN A 228 -15.28 -32.23 45.61
N GLN A 229 -15.59 -31.53 46.70
CA GLN A 229 -15.92 -30.09 46.64
C GLN A 229 -14.76 -29.26 46.08
N ASN A 230 -13.52 -29.52 46.52
CA ASN A 230 -12.35 -28.84 46.00
C ASN A 230 -12.17 -29.08 44.50
N GLU A 231 -12.36 -30.32 44.03
CA GLU A 231 -12.29 -30.63 42.60
C GLU A 231 -13.37 -29.89 41.80
N GLU A 232 -14.59 -29.77 42.32
CA GLU A 232 -15.64 -28.94 41.69
C GLU A 232 -15.26 -27.46 41.62
N TRP A 233 -14.66 -26.92 42.69
CA TRP A 233 -14.19 -25.52 42.71
C TRP A 233 -13.07 -25.30 41.71
N ILE A 234 -12.11 -26.22 41.61
CA ILE A 234 -11.05 -26.17 40.58
C ILE A 234 -11.68 -26.17 39.19
N ARG A 235 -12.64 -27.06 38.91
CA ARG A 235 -13.34 -27.08 37.60
C ARG A 235 -14.10 -25.77 37.32
N LYS A 236 -14.74 -25.17 38.33
CA LYS A 236 -15.42 -23.87 38.20
C LYS A 236 -14.42 -22.74 37.94
N GLN A 237 -13.29 -22.73 38.64
CA GLN A 237 -12.21 -21.76 38.45
C GLN A 237 -11.63 -21.86 37.04
N THR A 238 -11.23 -23.05 36.58
CA THR A 238 -10.68 -23.23 35.23
C THR A 238 -11.67 -22.79 34.15
N ARG A 239 -12.98 -23.06 34.33
CA ARG A 239 -14.01 -22.57 33.40
C ARG A 239 -14.11 -21.03 33.40
N ALA A 240 -14.01 -20.39 34.56
CA ALA A 240 -14.05 -18.94 34.68
C ALA A 240 -12.80 -18.29 34.08
N GLU A 241 -11.62 -18.85 34.33
CA GLU A 241 -10.35 -18.42 33.75
C GLU A 241 -10.37 -18.53 32.23
N ALA A 242 -10.83 -19.66 31.67
CA ALA A 242 -10.96 -19.81 30.23
C ALA A 242 -11.96 -18.81 29.61
N LYS A 243 -13.05 -18.46 30.30
CA LYS A 243 -13.99 -17.42 29.85
C LYS A 243 -13.34 -16.04 29.89
N LYS A 244 -12.60 -15.72 30.96
CA LYS A 244 -11.86 -14.46 31.10
C LYS A 244 -10.83 -14.30 29.99
N GLU A 245 -10.08 -15.36 29.69
CA GLU A 245 -9.06 -15.34 28.65
C GLU A 245 -9.68 -15.08 27.27
N LYS A 246 -10.75 -15.81 26.92
CA LYS A 246 -11.50 -15.59 25.67
C LYS A 246 -12.01 -14.16 25.53
N VAL A 247 -12.57 -13.57 26.59
CA VAL A 247 -13.03 -12.18 26.57
C VAL A 247 -11.85 -11.22 26.44
N SER A 248 -10.74 -11.48 27.12
CA SER A 248 -9.53 -10.64 27.07
C SER A 248 -8.90 -10.66 25.68
N GLU A 249 -8.79 -11.82 25.04
CA GLU A 249 -8.35 -11.95 23.65
C GLU A 249 -9.28 -11.20 22.69
N ARG A 250 -10.60 -11.33 22.86
CA ARG A 250 -11.58 -10.61 22.03
C ARG A 250 -11.46 -9.09 22.20
N LEU A 251 -11.29 -8.60 23.42
CA LEU A 251 -11.07 -7.18 23.69
C LEU A 251 -9.77 -6.68 23.06
N ARG A 252 -8.68 -7.46 23.18
CA ARG A 252 -7.40 -7.12 22.55
C ARG A 252 -7.52 -7.06 21.02
N TYR A 253 -8.22 -8.01 20.42
CA TYR A 253 -8.51 -8.00 18.98
C TYR A 253 -9.27 -6.72 18.57
N LEU A 254 -10.34 -6.38 19.29
CA LEU A 254 -11.13 -5.17 19.01
C LEU A 254 -10.31 -3.89 19.20
N GLN A 255 -9.43 -3.84 20.21
CA GLN A 255 -8.54 -2.70 20.45
C GLN A 255 -7.51 -2.52 19.33
N VAL A 256 -6.92 -3.63 18.86
CA VAL A 256 -6.01 -3.60 17.70
C VAL A 256 -6.76 -3.14 16.46
N GLN A 257 -7.99 -3.63 16.23
CA GLN A 257 -8.81 -3.19 15.10
C GLN A 257 -9.12 -1.69 15.15
N LEU A 258 -9.47 -1.14 16.32
CA LEU A 258 -9.66 0.31 16.52
C LEU A 258 -8.39 1.11 16.19
N THR A 259 -7.23 0.61 16.61
CA THR A 259 -5.95 1.30 16.44
C THR A 259 -5.45 1.23 14.99
N ASP A 260 -5.44 0.03 14.40
CA ASP A 260 -4.81 -0.20 13.09
C ASP A 260 -5.73 0.23 11.94
N GLN A 261 -7.02 -0.13 12.00
CA GLN A 261 -7.94 0.12 10.89
C GLN A 261 -8.58 1.50 10.96
N TYR A 262 -8.90 1.98 12.17
CA TYR A 262 -9.61 3.24 12.36
C TYR A 262 -8.74 4.36 12.93
N GLN A 263 -7.50 4.07 13.36
CA GLN A 263 -6.56 5.04 13.94
C GLN A 263 -7.15 5.87 15.09
N ILE A 264 -8.01 5.24 15.90
CA ILE A 264 -8.66 5.88 17.06
C ILE A 264 -8.37 5.11 18.35
N SER A 265 -8.27 5.88 19.44
CA SER A 265 -8.18 5.29 20.78
C SER A 265 -9.55 4.82 21.29
N TYR A 266 -9.56 3.91 22.26
CA TYR A 266 -10.80 3.42 22.88
C TYR A 266 -11.64 4.55 23.49
N THR A 267 -11.00 5.55 24.11
CA THR A 267 -11.69 6.70 24.71
C THR A 267 -12.39 7.55 23.67
N GLU A 268 -11.74 7.83 22.55
CA GLU A 268 -12.35 8.57 21.44
C GLU A 268 -13.46 7.78 20.76
N ALA A 269 -13.28 6.46 20.62
CA ALA A 269 -14.30 5.57 20.09
C ALA A 269 -15.55 5.56 20.99
N LEU A 270 -15.38 5.60 22.31
CA LEU A 270 -16.48 5.60 23.27
C LEU A 270 -17.28 6.92 23.24
N GLU A 271 -16.61 8.06 23.02
CA GLU A 271 -17.30 9.36 22.83
C GLU A 271 -18.09 9.44 21.53
N LYS A 272 -17.60 8.80 20.46
CA LYS A 272 -18.25 8.76 19.14
C LYS A 272 -19.26 7.62 19.00
N ALA A 273 -19.27 6.67 19.93
CA ALA A 273 -20.14 5.51 19.87
C ALA A 273 -21.60 5.91 20.05
N HIS A 274 -22.47 5.29 19.25
CA HIS A 274 -23.91 5.38 19.42
C HIS A 274 -24.43 4.08 20.05
N GLU A 275 -25.50 4.19 20.84
CA GLU A 275 -26.17 2.98 21.35
C GLU A 275 -26.73 2.17 20.17
N LEU A 276 -26.41 0.88 20.17
CA LEU A 276 -26.91 -0.08 19.19
C LEU A 276 -28.06 -0.85 19.83
N GLU A 277 -29.19 -0.93 19.13
CA GLU A 277 -30.35 -1.73 19.58
C GLU A 277 -30.04 -3.25 19.49
N ASP A 278 -29.38 -3.69 18.42
CA ASP A 278 -28.93 -5.07 18.24
C ASP A 278 -27.55 -5.13 17.55
N LEU A 279 -26.59 -5.72 18.25
CA LEU A 279 -25.22 -5.89 17.76
C LEU A 279 -25.17 -6.78 16.51
N ASN A 280 -26.00 -7.82 16.44
CA ASN A 280 -25.95 -8.77 15.31
C ASN A 280 -26.44 -8.13 14.01
N LEU A 281 -27.49 -7.31 14.09
CA LEU A 281 -27.99 -6.57 12.94
C LEU A 281 -26.96 -5.56 12.45
N ALA A 282 -26.34 -4.80 13.36
CA ALA A 282 -25.28 -3.86 13.02
C ALA A 282 -24.06 -4.54 12.37
N GLU A 283 -23.62 -5.70 12.89
CA GLU A 283 -22.52 -6.47 12.27
C GLU A 283 -22.87 -6.99 10.86
N GLN A 284 -24.14 -7.33 10.61
CA GLN A 284 -24.58 -7.71 9.27
C GLN A 284 -24.58 -6.51 8.31
N GLU A 285 -25.12 -5.37 8.74
CA GLU A 285 -25.11 -4.14 7.94
C GLU A 285 -23.69 -3.72 7.56
N VAL A 286 -22.74 -3.76 8.51
CA VAL A 286 -21.32 -3.46 8.23
C VAL A 286 -20.76 -4.40 7.16
N LYS A 287 -21.03 -5.71 7.25
CA LYS A 287 -20.57 -6.68 6.25
C LYS A 287 -21.18 -6.44 4.87
N ASP A 288 -22.45 -6.06 4.81
CA ASP A 288 -23.13 -5.80 3.55
C ASP A 288 -22.65 -4.48 2.92
N LEU A 289 -22.38 -3.45 3.72
CA LEU A 289 -21.73 -2.23 3.27
C LEU A 289 -20.30 -2.48 2.78
N GLU A 290 -19.50 -3.29 3.50
CA GLU A 290 -18.16 -3.67 3.06
C GLU A 290 -18.18 -4.42 1.72
N LYS A 291 -19.16 -5.32 1.52
CA LYS A 291 -19.36 -5.99 0.22
C LYS A 291 -19.77 -4.99 -0.86
N ALA A 292 -20.68 -4.07 -0.55
CA ALA A 292 -21.09 -3.04 -1.50
C ALA A 292 -19.90 -2.16 -1.90
N ILE A 293 -19.06 -1.74 -0.95
CA ILE A 293 -17.83 -1.00 -1.21
C ILE A 293 -16.87 -1.80 -2.10
N ARG A 294 -16.63 -3.09 -1.79
CA ARG A 294 -15.78 -3.95 -2.62
C ARG A 294 -16.35 -4.15 -4.02
N SER A 295 -17.67 -4.16 -4.17
CA SER A 295 -18.33 -4.31 -5.47
C SER A 295 -18.17 -3.10 -6.40
N LEU A 296 -17.90 -1.91 -5.83
CA LEU A 296 -17.57 -0.71 -6.62
C LEU A 296 -16.22 -0.83 -7.35
N GLY A 297 -15.40 -1.80 -6.96
CA GLY A 297 -14.07 -2.02 -7.52
C GLY A 297 -12.99 -1.17 -6.85
N PRO A 298 -11.73 -1.31 -7.29
CA PRO A 298 -10.63 -0.52 -6.75
C PRO A 298 -10.85 0.97 -7.06
N VAL A 299 -10.50 1.81 -6.09
CA VAL A 299 -10.49 3.27 -6.29
C VAL A 299 -9.43 3.60 -7.33
N ASN A 300 -9.85 4.11 -8.49
CA ASN A 300 -8.95 4.59 -9.53
C ASN A 300 -8.51 6.02 -9.19
N LEU A 301 -7.37 6.17 -8.52
CA LEU A 301 -6.81 7.48 -8.16
C LEU A 301 -6.41 8.29 -9.41
N ASP A 302 -6.00 7.59 -10.48
CA ASP A 302 -5.60 8.22 -11.76
C ASP A 302 -6.82 8.81 -12.49
N ALA A 303 -8.04 8.48 -12.08
CA ALA A 303 -9.26 9.00 -12.71
C ALA A 303 -9.37 10.53 -12.60
N ILE A 304 -8.80 11.14 -11.55
CA ILE A 304 -8.82 12.60 -11.37
C ILE A 304 -7.94 13.26 -12.43
N GLU A 305 -6.69 12.81 -12.57
CA GLU A 305 -5.75 13.33 -13.57
C GLU A 305 -6.23 13.04 -15.01
N GLN A 306 -6.73 11.83 -15.26
CA GLN A 306 -7.30 11.46 -16.56
C GLN A 306 -8.52 12.31 -16.93
N TYR A 307 -9.37 12.62 -15.95
CA TYR A 307 -10.50 13.52 -16.18
C TYR A 307 -10.01 14.91 -16.59
N GLU A 308 -9.01 15.47 -15.89
CA GLU A 308 -8.44 16.77 -16.24
C GLU A 308 -7.80 16.75 -17.64
N GLU A 309 -7.06 15.71 -18.00
CA GLU A 309 -6.45 15.56 -19.31
C GLU A 309 -7.52 15.50 -20.42
N VAL A 310 -8.55 14.65 -20.25
CA VAL A 310 -9.64 14.50 -21.21
C VAL A 310 -10.45 15.79 -21.32
N HIS A 311 -10.70 16.47 -20.20
CA HIS A 311 -11.42 17.74 -20.19
C HIS A 311 -10.65 18.84 -20.93
N ASN A 312 -9.36 19.00 -20.63
CA ASN A 312 -8.49 19.95 -21.33
C ASN A 312 -8.43 19.65 -22.83
N ARG A 313 -8.36 18.36 -23.21
CA ARG A 313 -8.38 17.96 -24.62
C ARG A 313 -9.71 18.30 -25.28
N LEU A 314 -10.82 18.07 -24.60
CA LEU A 314 -12.15 18.39 -25.09
C LEU A 314 -12.32 19.91 -25.31
N ASP A 315 -11.86 20.71 -24.35
CA ASP A 315 -11.91 22.17 -24.45
C ASP A 315 -11.06 22.70 -25.61
N PHE A 316 -9.84 22.16 -25.77
CA PHE A 316 -8.98 22.48 -26.91
C PHE A 316 -9.61 22.10 -28.25
N LEU A 317 -10.22 20.92 -28.36
CA LEU A 317 -10.88 20.51 -29.60
C LEU A 317 -12.14 21.35 -29.89
N ASN A 318 -12.88 21.75 -28.86
CA ASN A 318 -14.02 22.65 -29.01
C ASN A 318 -13.58 24.05 -29.47
N SER A 319 -12.50 24.60 -28.90
CA SER A 319 -11.99 25.90 -29.35
C SER A 319 -11.52 25.86 -30.81
N GLN A 320 -10.79 24.81 -31.21
CA GLN A 320 -10.39 24.63 -32.61
C GLN A 320 -11.58 24.49 -33.55
N ARG A 321 -12.63 23.77 -33.15
CA ARG A 321 -13.86 23.65 -33.94
C ARG A 321 -14.51 25.03 -34.14
N ASP A 322 -14.62 25.80 -33.07
CA ASP A 322 -15.27 27.11 -33.11
C ASP A 322 -14.47 28.12 -33.93
N ASP A 323 -13.13 28.05 -33.91
CA ASP A 323 -12.25 28.81 -34.79
C ASP A 323 -12.47 28.46 -36.27
N ILE A 324 -12.57 27.16 -36.60
CA ILE A 324 -12.84 26.71 -37.98
C ILE A 324 -14.22 27.17 -38.46
N LEU A 325 -15.24 27.08 -37.62
CA LEU A 325 -16.58 27.55 -37.94
C LEU A 325 -16.60 29.07 -38.17
N SER A 326 -15.87 29.82 -37.34
CA SER A 326 -15.74 31.28 -37.49
C SER A 326 -15.01 31.64 -38.79
N ALA A 327 -13.90 30.96 -39.10
CA ALA A 327 -13.17 31.15 -40.35
C ALA A 327 -14.02 30.81 -41.58
N LYS A 328 -14.80 29.73 -41.53
CA LYS A 328 -15.75 29.37 -42.59
C LYS A 328 -16.79 30.47 -42.81
N ASN A 329 -17.39 30.98 -41.74
CA ASN A 329 -18.41 32.03 -41.85
C ASN A 329 -17.81 33.32 -42.42
N LEU A 330 -16.62 33.71 -41.96
CA LEU A 330 -15.89 34.85 -42.50
C LEU A 330 -15.61 34.69 -44.00
N LEU A 331 -15.15 33.52 -44.44
CA LEU A 331 -14.91 33.26 -45.87
C LEU A 331 -16.20 33.35 -46.70
N LEU A 332 -17.32 32.84 -46.19
CA LEU A 332 -18.61 32.95 -46.88
C LEU A 332 -19.09 34.40 -46.97
N GLU A 333 -18.87 35.20 -45.92
CA GLU A 333 -19.16 36.63 -45.92
C GLU A 333 -18.29 37.37 -46.94
N THR A 334 -16.98 37.15 -46.94
CA THR A 334 -16.05 37.74 -47.93
C THR A 334 -16.40 37.35 -49.37
N ILE A 335 -16.79 36.09 -49.62
CA ILE A 335 -17.27 35.66 -50.94
C ILE A 335 -18.54 36.42 -51.34
N THR A 336 -19.44 36.65 -50.40
CA THR A 336 -20.69 37.38 -50.66
C THR A 336 -20.41 38.84 -50.98
N GLU A 337 -19.57 39.51 -50.18
CA GLU A 337 -19.12 40.89 -50.43
C GLU A 337 -18.42 41.03 -51.79
N MET A 338 -17.52 40.10 -52.12
CA MET A 338 -16.82 40.10 -53.40
C MET A 338 -17.78 39.88 -54.57
N ASN A 339 -18.74 38.97 -54.43
CA ASN A 339 -19.78 38.75 -55.44
C ASN A 339 -20.62 39.99 -55.66
N ASP A 340 -21.00 40.71 -54.60
CA ASP A 340 -21.77 41.94 -54.69
C ASP A 340 -20.96 43.06 -55.36
N GLU A 341 -19.67 43.20 -55.02
CA GLU A 341 -18.78 44.16 -55.70
C GLU A 341 -18.63 43.83 -57.20
N VAL A 342 -18.47 42.55 -57.55
CA VAL A 342 -18.40 42.12 -58.96
C VAL A 342 -19.70 42.43 -59.69
N LYS A 343 -20.86 42.18 -59.06
CA LYS A 343 -22.17 42.53 -59.64
C LYS A 343 -22.29 44.03 -59.90
N GLU A 344 -21.86 44.86 -58.95
CA GLU A 344 -21.91 46.32 -59.08
C GLU A 344 -20.98 46.82 -60.19
N ARG A 345 -19.72 46.35 -60.22
CA ARG A 345 -18.75 46.69 -61.27
C ARG A 345 -19.21 46.22 -62.65
N PHE A 346 -19.72 45.00 -62.75
CA PHE A 346 -20.25 44.47 -64.01
C PHE A 346 -21.45 45.29 -64.50
N LYS A 347 -22.40 45.61 -63.62
CA LYS A 347 -23.56 46.44 -63.98
C LYS A 347 -23.13 47.83 -64.48
N SER A 348 -22.24 48.50 -63.75
CA SER A 348 -21.74 49.83 -64.14
C SER A 348 -21.03 49.80 -65.49
N THR A 349 -20.15 48.82 -65.71
CA THR A 349 -19.41 48.68 -66.98
C THR A 349 -20.31 48.27 -68.13
N PHE A 350 -21.26 47.36 -67.92
CA PHE A 350 -22.24 46.95 -68.91
C PHE A 350 -23.14 48.12 -69.34
N GLU A 351 -23.63 48.93 -68.40
CA GLU A 351 -24.43 50.12 -68.70
C GLU A 351 -23.63 51.14 -69.53
N ALA A 352 -22.36 51.39 -69.19
CA ALA A 352 -21.48 52.26 -69.95
C ALA A 352 -21.21 51.74 -71.38
N ILE A 353 -20.98 50.43 -71.54
CA ILE A 353 -20.79 49.79 -72.84
C ILE A 353 -22.10 49.83 -73.66
N ARG A 354 -23.25 49.54 -73.04
CA ARG A 354 -24.57 49.57 -73.67
C ARG A 354 -24.90 50.94 -74.24
N GLU A 355 -24.63 52.02 -73.51
CA GLU A 355 -24.82 53.39 -74.00
C GLU A 355 -23.84 53.74 -75.13
N SER A 356 -22.56 53.38 -74.99
CA SER A 356 -21.56 53.59 -76.04
C SER A 356 -21.90 52.82 -77.32
N PHE A 357 -22.43 51.61 -77.18
CA PHE A 357 -22.87 50.75 -78.29
C PHE A 357 -24.06 51.35 -79.05
N LYS A 358 -25.08 51.86 -78.34
CA LYS A 358 -26.22 52.58 -78.96
C LYS A 358 -25.76 53.75 -79.83
N VAL A 359 -24.85 54.58 -79.30
CA VAL A 359 -24.32 55.76 -80.01
C VAL A 359 -23.53 55.34 -81.24
N THR A 360 -22.59 54.40 -81.08
CA THR A 360 -21.71 53.95 -82.16
C THR A 360 -22.49 53.25 -83.28
N PHE A 361 -23.45 52.40 -82.93
CA PHE A 361 -24.29 51.70 -83.91
C PHE A 361 -25.09 52.68 -84.76
N ARG A 362 -25.71 53.69 -84.14
CA ARG A 362 -26.47 54.71 -84.87
C ARG A 362 -25.60 55.53 -85.82
N GLN A 363 -24.35 55.82 -85.45
CA GLN A 363 -23.39 56.51 -86.31
C GLN A 363 -22.95 55.65 -87.51
N MET A 364 -22.71 54.35 -87.32
CA MET A 364 -22.25 53.48 -88.41
C MET A 364 -23.34 53.14 -89.45
N PHE A 365 -24.60 53.00 -89.02
CA PHE A 365 -25.68 52.53 -89.90
C PHE A 365 -26.62 53.65 -90.40
N GLY A 366 -26.30 54.92 -90.13
CA GLY A 366 -27.05 56.07 -90.64
C GLY A 366 -28.48 56.21 -90.09
N GLY A 367 -28.81 55.49 -89.01
CA GLY A 367 -30.15 55.39 -88.42
C GLY A 367 -30.42 53.99 -87.82
N GLY A 368 -31.53 53.80 -87.12
CA GLY A 368 -31.89 52.55 -86.41
C GLY A 368 -31.70 52.62 -84.89
N GLN A 369 -32.09 51.55 -84.18
CA GLN A 369 -31.88 51.37 -82.73
C GLN A 369 -31.19 50.03 -82.50
N ALA A 370 -30.16 49.99 -81.65
CA ALA A 370 -29.56 48.73 -81.21
C ALA A 370 -29.34 48.80 -79.71
N ASP A 371 -29.53 47.69 -79.02
CA ASP A 371 -29.44 47.63 -77.57
C ASP A 371 -28.77 46.33 -77.11
N LEU A 372 -28.09 46.39 -75.97
CA LEU A 372 -27.53 45.20 -75.31
C LEU A 372 -28.47 44.77 -74.20
N ILE A 373 -28.89 43.50 -74.23
CA ILE A 373 -29.80 42.91 -73.25
C ILE A 373 -29.09 41.73 -72.58
N LEU A 374 -29.23 41.61 -71.26
CA LEU A 374 -28.72 40.46 -70.52
C LEU A 374 -29.70 39.28 -70.66
N THR A 375 -29.17 38.09 -70.92
CA THR A 375 -29.99 36.88 -71.15
C THR A 375 -30.66 36.35 -69.89
N GLU A 376 -30.07 36.59 -68.72
CA GLU A 376 -30.52 36.07 -67.43
C GLU A 376 -30.60 37.16 -66.36
N GLY A 377 -31.25 36.84 -65.23
CA GLY A 377 -31.46 37.76 -64.11
C GLY A 377 -30.28 37.88 -63.13
N ASP A 378 -29.38 36.89 -63.05
CA ASP A 378 -28.18 36.97 -62.21
C ASP A 378 -27.00 37.56 -62.99
N LEU A 379 -26.54 38.74 -62.56
CA LEU A 379 -25.47 39.50 -63.20
C LEU A 379 -24.12 38.76 -63.25
N LEU A 380 -23.93 37.74 -62.39
CA LEU A 380 -22.68 36.94 -62.37
C LEU A 380 -22.64 35.84 -63.44
N THR A 381 -23.79 35.36 -63.91
CA THR A 381 -23.88 34.25 -64.88
C THR A 381 -24.52 34.65 -66.21
N ALA A 382 -25.11 35.85 -66.29
CA ALA A 382 -25.81 36.32 -67.48
C ALA A 382 -24.91 36.47 -68.72
N GLY A 383 -25.40 35.99 -69.87
CA GLY A 383 -24.84 36.28 -71.18
C GLY A 383 -25.32 37.63 -71.73
N VAL A 384 -24.65 38.11 -72.79
CA VAL A 384 -24.98 39.38 -73.47
C VAL A 384 -25.57 39.08 -74.86
N GLU A 385 -26.81 39.50 -75.08
CA GLU A 385 -27.47 39.46 -76.38
C GLU A 385 -27.57 40.86 -77.00
N ILE A 386 -27.45 40.91 -78.33
CA ILE A 386 -27.52 42.15 -79.09
C ILE A 386 -28.85 42.20 -79.83
N SER A 387 -29.74 43.11 -79.42
CA SER A 387 -30.99 43.37 -80.10
C SER A 387 -30.82 44.54 -81.07
N VAL A 388 -31.05 44.31 -82.36
CA VAL A 388 -30.77 45.32 -83.41
C VAL A 388 -32.01 45.58 -84.26
N GLN A 389 -32.30 46.85 -84.47
CA GLN A 389 -33.36 47.37 -85.33
C GLN A 389 -32.77 48.22 -86.47
N PRO A 390 -32.70 47.69 -87.70
CA PRO A 390 -32.30 48.46 -88.87
C PRO A 390 -33.32 49.56 -89.23
N PRO A 391 -32.91 50.66 -89.88
CA PRO A 391 -33.82 51.76 -90.22
C PRO A 391 -34.93 51.30 -91.19
N GLY A 392 -36.21 51.45 -90.78
CA GLY A 392 -37.38 51.26 -91.64
C GLY A 392 -38.32 50.08 -91.34
N LYS A 393 -38.10 49.28 -90.27
CA LYS A 393 -39.05 48.23 -89.83
C LYS A 393 -39.36 48.32 -88.34
N LYS A 394 -40.64 48.23 -87.94
CA LYS A 394 -41.08 48.13 -86.53
C LYS A 394 -40.95 46.68 -86.02
N ILE A 395 -40.50 46.51 -84.78
CA ILE A 395 -40.37 45.21 -84.11
C ILE A 395 -41.74 44.80 -83.52
N GLN A 396 -42.15 43.56 -83.77
CA GLN A 396 -43.09 42.80 -82.94
C GLN A 396 -42.26 41.99 -81.93
N SER A 397 -42.75 41.96 -80.69
CA SER A 397 -42.14 41.36 -79.49
C SER A 397 -41.42 40.04 -79.68
#